data_AF-A0A1X7T4L7-F1
#
_entry.id   AF-A0A1X7T4L7-F1
#
_cell.length_a   1.000
_cell.length_b   1.000
_cell.length_c   1.000
_cell.angle_alpha   90.00
_cell.angle_beta   90.00
_cell.angle_gamma   90.00
#
_symmetry.space_group_name_H-M   'P 1'
#
loop_
_entity.id
_entity.type
_entity.pdbx_description
1 polymer ?
#
loop_
_entity_poly.entity_id
_entity_poly.type
_entity_poly.pdbx_seq_one_letter_code
_entity_poly.pdbx_strand_id
1 'polypeptide(L)'
;MCLHVYVLAFCFYLMPTRYYIAEGVRLYSQETWRQVTMGKGTQLVENYIDKVVSFYIKESEASNHAVREAACTCIAELGNKISPDAVRPHVSALVTALLDCFHDESWPVRD
;
A
#
# COMPACT_ATOMS: atom_id res chain seq x y z
N MET A 1 8.79 19.99 -4.43
CA MET A 1 9.53 18.71 -4.58
C MET A 1 9.56 17.85 -3.31
N CYS A 2 9.44 18.38 -2.08
CA CYS A 2 9.45 17.56 -0.85
C CYS A 2 8.30 16.56 -0.68
N LEU A 3 7.04 16.92 -0.96
CA LEU A 3 5.88 16.07 -0.64
C LEU A 3 5.88 14.71 -1.36
N HIS A 4 6.40 14.66 -2.58
CA HIS A 4 6.50 13.45 -3.41
C HIS A 4 7.42 12.39 -2.78
N VAL A 5 8.51 12.83 -2.16
CA VAL A 5 9.47 11.95 -1.51
C VAL A 5 8.89 11.43 -0.19
N TYR A 6 8.11 12.23 0.54
CA TYR A 6 7.48 11.80 1.78
C TYR A 6 6.38 10.77 1.60
N VAL A 7 5.49 10.92 0.60
CA VAL A 7 4.41 9.94 0.36
C VAL A 7 4.97 8.58 -0.04
N LEU A 8 5.93 8.57 -0.97
CA LEU A 8 6.58 7.34 -1.41
C LEU A 8 7.46 6.74 -0.31
N ALA A 9 8.24 7.54 0.43
CA ALA A 9 9.04 7.05 1.55
C ALA A 9 8.17 6.52 2.70
N PHE A 10 6.98 7.08 2.94
CA PHE A 10 6.03 6.54 3.93
C PHE A 10 5.40 5.23 3.48
N CYS A 11 4.98 5.14 2.22
CA CYS A 11 4.54 3.87 1.63
C CYS A 11 5.68 2.84 1.53
N PHE A 12 6.95 3.24 1.53
CA PHE A 12 8.10 2.32 1.51
C PHE A 12 8.48 1.82 2.91
N TYR A 13 8.57 2.71 3.91
CA TYR A 13 9.07 2.37 5.25
C TYR A 13 8.00 1.81 6.19
N LEU A 14 6.75 2.24 6.05
CA LEU A 14 5.72 1.93 7.05
C LEU A 14 4.77 0.82 6.66
N MET A 15 4.91 0.35 5.43
CA MET A 15 4.02 -0.58 4.80
C MET A 15 4.19 -2.01 5.33
N PRO A 16 5.42 -2.56 5.43
CA PRO A 16 5.65 -3.80 6.17
C PRO A 16 5.42 -3.65 7.68
N THR A 17 5.63 -2.45 8.26
CA THR A 17 5.50 -2.22 9.71
C THR A 17 4.08 -1.93 10.19
N ARG A 18 3.15 -1.56 9.29
CA ARG A 18 1.71 -1.42 9.58
C ARG A 18 1.03 -2.76 9.86
N TYR A 19 1.59 -3.84 9.33
CA TYR A 19 1.10 -5.21 9.52
C TYR A 19 2.08 -6.09 10.30
N TYR A 20 3.16 -5.51 10.82
CA TYR A 20 4.14 -6.21 11.63
C TYR A 20 3.54 -6.62 12.99
N ILE A 21 3.88 -7.83 13.44
CA ILE A 21 3.33 -8.48 14.63
C ILE A 21 3.54 -7.64 15.91
N ALA A 22 4.57 -6.79 15.96
CA ALA A 22 4.80 -5.89 17.09
C ALA A 22 3.85 -4.68 17.06
N GLU A 23 2.78 -4.77 17.85
CA GLU A 23 1.71 -3.78 17.94
C GLU A 23 2.19 -2.33 18.17
N GLY A 24 3.24 -2.14 18.97
CA GLY A 24 3.81 -0.81 19.23
C GLY A 24 4.38 -0.13 17.97
N VAL A 25 5.00 -0.91 17.08
CA VAL A 25 5.56 -0.39 15.82
C VAL A 25 4.43 -0.02 14.85
N ARG A 26 3.40 -0.85 14.78
CA ARG A 26 2.19 -0.60 13.99
C ARG A 26 1.48 0.69 14.41
N LEU A 27 1.22 0.85 15.72
CA LEU A 27 0.53 2.04 16.26
C LEU A 27 1.34 3.31 16.02
N TYR A 28 2.65 3.26 16.27
CA TYR A 28 3.55 4.39 15.99
C TYR A 28 3.52 4.79 14.52
N SER A 29 3.53 3.81 13.62
CA SER A 29 3.50 4.03 12.17
C SER A 29 2.20 4.70 11.71
N GLN A 30 1.07 4.23 12.22
CA GLN A 30 -0.25 4.80 11.90
C GLN A 30 -0.41 6.21 12.46
N GLU A 31 0.05 6.45 13.69
CA GLU A 31 -0.01 7.76 14.32
C GLU A 31 0.90 8.76 13.61
N THR A 32 2.11 8.35 13.24
CA THR A 32 3.02 9.20 12.47
C THR A 32 2.40 9.54 11.10
N TRP A 33 1.77 8.59 10.42
CA TRP A 33 1.05 8.85 9.17
C TRP A 33 -0.08 9.87 9.37
N ARG A 34 -0.87 9.71 10.43
CA ARG A 34 -1.95 10.64 10.77
C ARG A 34 -1.42 12.05 11.02
N GLN A 35 -0.32 12.19 11.74
CA GLN A 35 0.31 13.49 12.02
C GLN A 35 0.88 14.14 10.76
N VAL A 36 1.64 13.39 9.94
CA VAL A 36 2.26 13.90 8.71
C VAL A 36 1.21 14.30 7.67
N THR A 37 0.14 13.52 7.53
CA THR A 37 -0.96 13.83 6.60
C THR A 37 -1.98 14.79 7.18
N MET A 38 -1.84 15.18 8.45
CA MET A 38 -2.82 15.98 9.20
C MET A 38 -4.24 15.38 9.10
N GLY A 39 -4.34 14.05 9.11
CA GLY A 39 -5.59 13.31 8.95
C GLY A 39 -6.17 13.25 7.53
N LYS A 40 -5.50 13.84 6.52
CA LYS A 40 -5.96 13.88 5.12
C LYS A 40 -5.30 12.83 4.23
N GLY A 41 -4.92 11.69 4.81
CA GLY A 41 -4.14 10.65 4.11
C GLY A 41 -4.84 10.08 2.87
N THR A 42 -6.16 9.88 2.91
CA THR A 42 -6.93 9.36 1.77
C THR A 42 -6.94 10.34 0.59
N GLN A 43 -7.19 11.62 0.85
CA GLN A 43 -7.14 12.69 -0.16
C GLN A 43 -5.76 12.81 -0.78
N LEU A 44 -4.70 12.63 0.02
CA LEU A 44 -3.33 12.64 -0.47
C LEU A 44 -3.06 11.45 -1.40
N VAL A 45 -3.55 10.26 -1.05
CA VAL A 45 -3.45 9.07 -1.91
C VAL A 45 -4.22 9.27 -3.22
N GLU A 46 -5.42 9.84 -3.18
CA GLU A 46 -6.21 10.16 -4.38
C GLU A 46 -5.45 11.10 -5.34
N ASN A 47 -4.83 12.15 -4.80
CA ASN A 47 -4.06 13.11 -5.59
C ASN A 47 -2.81 12.49 -6.25
N TYR A 48 -2.33 11.36 -5.76
CA TYR A 48 -1.14 10.67 -6.26
C TYR A 48 -1.42 9.22 -6.66
N ILE A 49 -2.67 8.90 -7.01
CA ILE A 49 -3.14 7.52 -7.17
C ILE A 49 -2.31 6.73 -8.19
N ASP A 50 -1.94 7.35 -9.32
CA ASP A 50 -1.11 6.74 -10.36
C ASP A 50 0.23 6.21 -9.79
N LYS A 51 0.87 7.02 -8.94
CA LYS A 51 2.17 6.70 -8.34
C LYS A 51 2.04 5.67 -7.24
N VAL A 52 0.97 5.76 -6.44
CA VAL A 52 0.68 4.80 -5.37
C VAL A 52 0.39 3.43 -5.95
N VAL A 53 -0.44 3.35 -6.99
CA VAL A 53 -0.75 2.09 -7.70
C VAL A 53 0.51 1.49 -8.31
N SER A 54 1.28 2.27 -9.07
CA SER A 54 2.52 1.80 -9.69
C SER A 54 3.51 1.29 -8.64
N PHE A 55 3.54 1.94 -7.48
CA PHE A 55 4.38 1.54 -6.37
C PHE A 55 3.91 0.21 -5.75
N TYR A 56 2.61 0.04 -5.46
CA TYR A 56 2.11 -1.20 -4.88
C TYR A 56 2.28 -2.42 -5.80
N ILE A 57 2.08 -2.24 -7.11
CA ILE A 57 2.33 -3.30 -8.09
C ILE A 57 3.81 -3.68 -8.11
N LYS A 58 4.72 -2.70 -8.01
CA LYS A 58 6.15 -3.00 -7.93
C LYS A 58 6.51 -3.76 -6.65
N GLU A 59 5.94 -3.37 -5.51
CA GLU A 59 6.22 -4.04 -4.23
C GLU A 59 5.57 -5.43 -4.13
N SER A 60 4.51 -5.71 -4.89
CA SER A 60 3.96 -7.07 -5.00
C SER A 60 4.90 -8.05 -5.73
N GLU A 61 5.94 -7.55 -6.40
CA GLU A 61 6.99 -8.36 -7.03
C GLU A 61 8.28 -8.44 -6.17
N ALA A 62 8.27 -7.88 -4.95
CA ALA A 62 9.45 -7.84 -4.09
C ALA A 62 9.94 -9.25 -3.69
N SER A 63 11.25 -9.43 -3.51
CA SER A 63 11.82 -10.72 -3.11
C SER A 63 11.39 -11.17 -1.70
N ASN A 64 11.07 -10.22 -0.82
CA ASN A 64 10.62 -10.49 0.53
C ASN A 64 9.10 -10.75 0.57
N HIS A 65 8.69 -11.94 0.99
CA HIS A 65 7.28 -12.32 1.09
C HIS A 65 6.46 -11.38 1.97
N ALA A 66 7.05 -10.86 3.06
CA ALA A 66 6.35 -9.93 3.96
C ALA A 66 6.04 -8.59 3.27
N VAL A 67 6.87 -8.18 2.29
CA VAL A 67 6.63 -6.97 1.50
C VAL A 67 5.51 -7.22 0.49
N ARG A 68 5.49 -8.40 -0.14
CA ARG A 68 4.42 -8.78 -1.08
C ARG A 68 3.06 -8.96 -0.41
N GLU A 69 3.02 -9.58 0.77
CA GLU A 69 1.80 -9.73 1.58
C GLU A 69 1.23 -8.36 1.95
N ALA A 70 2.11 -7.47 2.43
CA ALA A 70 1.72 -6.11 2.71
C ALA A 70 1.19 -5.44 1.43
N ALA A 71 1.88 -5.56 0.29
CA ALA A 71 1.47 -5.03 -1.03
C ALA A 71 0.03 -5.41 -1.36
N CYS A 72 -0.29 -6.71 -1.28
CA CYS A 72 -1.63 -7.23 -1.51
C CYS A 72 -2.66 -6.61 -0.56
N THR A 73 -2.32 -6.50 0.73
CA THR A 73 -3.19 -5.87 1.73
C THR A 73 -3.47 -4.40 1.41
N CYS A 74 -2.47 -3.62 1.00
CA CYS A 74 -2.69 -2.23 0.63
C CYS A 74 -3.45 -2.07 -0.69
N ILE A 75 -3.29 -2.98 -1.65
CA ILE A 75 -4.12 -3.01 -2.87
C ILE A 75 -5.59 -3.23 -2.48
N ALA A 76 -5.87 -4.17 -1.57
CA ALA A 76 -7.23 -4.37 -1.06
C ALA A 76 -7.76 -3.15 -0.28
N GLU A 77 -6.92 -2.45 0.46
CA GLU A 77 -7.31 -1.21 1.15
C GLU A 77 -7.65 -0.07 0.18
N LEU A 78 -6.98 0.04 -0.98
CA LEU A 78 -7.33 1.05 -1.99
C LEU A 78 -8.79 0.89 -2.43
N GLY A 79 -9.23 -0.34 -2.71
CA GLY A 79 -10.60 -0.62 -3.12
C GLY A 79 -11.66 -0.29 -2.06
N ASN A 80 -11.27 -0.24 -0.78
CA ASN A 80 -12.19 0.00 0.34
C ASN A 80 -12.19 1.45 0.86
N LYS A 81 -11.04 2.13 0.83
CA LYS A 81 -10.83 3.42 1.53
C LYS A 81 -10.71 4.62 0.59
N ILE A 82 -10.48 4.39 -0.70
CA ILE A 82 -10.29 5.44 -1.71
C ILE A 82 -11.53 5.53 -2.60
N SER A 83 -11.84 6.72 -3.12
CA SER A 83 -12.95 6.91 -4.05
C SER A 83 -12.91 5.91 -5.21
N PRO A 84 -14.00 5.17 -5.49
CA PRO A 84 -14.06 4.22 -6.60
C PRO A 84 -13.70 4.85 -7.94
N ASP A 85 -14.07 6.13 -8.16
CA ASP A 85 -13.78 6.84 -9.40
C ASP A 85 -12.28 7.06 -9.63
N ALA A 86 -11.52 7.26 -8.55
CA ALA A 86 -10.07 7.41 -8.61
C ALA A 86 -9.36 6.07 -8.84
N VAL A 87 -9.90 4.97 -8.30
CA VAL A 87 -9.30 3.62 -8.43
C VAL A 87 -9.67 2.95 -9.74
N ARG A 88 -10.86 3.23 -10.29
CA ARG A 88 -11.44 2.58 -11.48
C ARG A 88 -10.48 2.43 -12.66
N PRO A 89 -9.67 3.44 -13.05
CA PRO A 89 -8.74 3.30 -14.17
C PRO A 89 -7.64 2.25 -13.93
N HIS A 90 -7.33 1.97 -12.67
CA HIS A 90 -6.23 1.10 -12.25
C HIS A 90 -6.67 -0.32 -11.91
N VAL A 91 -7.97 -0.58 -11.82
CA VAL A 91 -8.52 -1.88 -11.38
C VAL A 91 -7.94 -3.04 -12.18
N SER A 92 -7.82 -2.91 -13.51
CA SER A 92 -7.26 -3.99 -14.33
C SER A 92 -5.83 -4.33 -13.93
N ALA A 93 -4.98 -3.33 -13.70
CA ALA A 93 -3.58 -3.55 -13.34
C ALA A 93 -3.45 -4.10 -11.90
N LEU A 94 -4.27 -3.58 -10.98
CA LEU A 94 -4.30 -4.05 -9.59
C LEU A 94 -4.78 -5.50 -9.49
N VAL A 95 -5.81 -5.88 -10.26
CA VAL A 95 -6.31 -7.27 -10.29
C VAL A 95 -5.28 -8.21 -10.93
N THR A 96 -4.59 -7.79 -11.99
CA THR A 96 -3.49 -8.59 -12.55
C THR A 96 -2.41 -8.86 -11.51
N ALA A 97 -1.96 -7.83 -10.78
CA ALA A 97 -0.95 -7.99 -9.74
C ALA A 97 -1.41 -8.94 -8.61
N LEU A 98 -2.68 -8.85 -8.19
CA LEU A 98 -3.25 -9.77 -7.20
C LEU A 98 -3.35 -11.21 -7.70
N LEU A 99 -3.68 -11.41 -8.99
CA LEU A 99 -3.72 -12.75 -9.60
C LEU A 99 -2.32 -13.38 -9.64
N ASP A 100 -1.29 -12.59 -9.92
CA ASP A 100 0.10 -13.05 -9.88
C ASP A 100 0.50 -13.46 -8.45
N CYS A 101 0.14 -12.66 -7.44
CA CYS A 101 0.35 -12.99 -6.03
C CYS A 101 -0.49 -14.19 -5.54
N PHE A 102 -1.63 -14.48 -6.17
CA PHE A 102 -2.42 -15.68 -5.85
C PHE A 102 -1.67 -16.98 -6.21
N HIS A 103 -0.69 -16.89 -7.10
CA HIS A 103 0.20 -18.00 -7.46
C HIS A 103 1.54 -17.97 -6.71
N ASP A 104 1.70 -17.10 -5.70
CA ASP A 104 2.94 -16.97 -4.92
C ASP A 104 3.29 -18.25 -4.16
N GLU A 105 4.58 -18.50 -3.87
CA GLU A 105 5.02 -19.64 -3.07
C GLU A 105 4.62 -19.52 -1.59
N SER A 106 4.53 -18.31 -1.07
CA SER A 106 4.20 -17.99 0.32
C SER A 106 2.69 -18.05 0.56
N TRP A 107 2.24 -18.87 1.51
CA TRP A 107 0.81 -18.96 1.87
C TRP A 107 0.21 -17.61 2.31
N PRO A 108 0.86 -16.81 3.19
CA PRO A 108 0.37 -15.48 3.56
C PRO A 108 0.20 -14.48 2.42
N VAL A 109 0.89 -14.67 1.28
CA VAL A 109 0.77 -13.76 0.12
C VAL A 109 -0.43 -14.14 -0.75
N ARG A 110 -0.88 -15.40 -0.69
CA ARG A 110 -2.01 -15.91 -1.48
C ARG A 110 -3.37 -15.69 -0.83
N ASP A 111 -3.42 -15.53 0.49
CA ASP A 111 -4.64 -15.34 1.30
C ASP A 111 -5.11 -13.87 1.29
#